data_AF-A0A973R080-F1
#
_entry.id   AF-A0A973R080-F1
#
_cell.length_a   1.000
_cell.length_b   1.000
_cell.length_c   1.000
_cell.angle_alpha   90.00
_cell.angle_beta   90.00
_cell.angle_gamma   90.00
#
_symmetry.space_group_name_H-M   'P 1'
#
loop_
_entity.id
_entity.type
_entity.pdbx_description
1 polymer ?
#
loop_
_entity_poly.entity_id
_entity_poly.type
_entity_poly.pdbx_seq_one_letter_code
_entity_poly.pdbx_strand_id
1 'polypeptide(L)'
;VGTDSPLVPPAIYYHLNVQTMVRYGASPYQALRSATVTGARALGMSAHLGTVEPGKLADLALVEGNPLKDITAAAAVRQVVVGGVVHTVDELVAAGKAATERKAAAKATPRAEDVPQGPARERYWWHREEHKPGPCC
;
A
#
# COMPACT_ATOMS: atom_id res chain seq x y z
N VAL A 1 -6.74 6.01 -3.60
CA VAL A 1 -6.51 5.91 -2.13
C VAL A 1 -5.00 5.82 -1.88
N GLY A 2 -4.50 6.42 -0.81
CA GLY A 2 -3.08 6.35 -0.42
C GLY A 2 -2.97 6.26 1.09
N THR A 3 -1.99 5.51 1.60
CA THR A 3 -1.87 5.16 3.02
C THR A 3 -0.62 5.73 3.70
N ASP A 4 0.29 6.33 2.93
CA ASP A 4 1.61 6.77 3.41
C ASP A 4 2.47 5.63 3.99
N SER A 5 2.34 4.42 3.43
CA SER A 5 3.22 3.30 3.78
C SER A 5 4.66 3.59 3.36
N PRO A 6 5.68 3.32 4.20
CA PRO A 6 5.68 2.34 5.29
C PRO A 6 5.46 2.89 6.72
N LEU A 7 5.01 4.14 6.90
CA LEU A 7 4.78 4.70 8.24
C LEU A 7 3.70 3.92 9.02
N VAL A 8 2.79 3.31 8.28
CA VAL A 8 1.73 2.43 8.81
C VAL A 8 1.89 1.00 8.29
N PRO A 9 1.48 -0.02 9.06
CA PRO A 9 1.41 -1.40 8.59
C PRO A 9 0.70 -1.52 7.24
N PRO A 10 1.36 -2.08 6.20
CA PRO A 10 0.74 -2.23 4.90
C PRO A 10 -0.45 -3.20 4.96
N ALA A 11 -1.25 -3.21 3.89
CA ALA A 11 -2.50 -3.96 3.77
C ALA A 11 -3.63 -3.49 4.70
N ILE A 12 -3.49 -3.59 6.03
CA ILE A 12 -4.57 -3.25 6.99
C ILE A 12 -5.01 -1.79 6.81
N TYR A 13 -4.06 -0.87 6.77
CA TYR A 13 -4.35 0.56 6.60
C TYR A 13 -4.92 0.89 5.22
N TYR A 14 -4.69 0.06 4.21
CA TYR A 14 -5.30 0.25 2.89
C TYR A 14 -6.81 0.07 2.97
N HIS A 15 -7.27 -1.03 3.57
CA HIS A 15 -8.69 -1.28 3.79
C HIS A 15 -9.32 -0.24 4.73
N LEU A 16 -8.63 0.16 5.81
CA LEU A 16 -9.11 1.21 6.71
C LEU A 16 -9.29 2.55 6.00
N ASN A 17 -8.41 2.93 5.08
CA ASN A 17 -8.57 4.17 4.31
C ASN A 17 -9.78 4.09 3.37
N VAL A 18 -10.03 2.95 2.73
CA VAL A 18 -11.23 2.74 1.90
C VAL A 18 -12.51 2.84 2.73
N GLN A 19 -12.54 2.22 3.91
CA GLN A 19 -13.69 2.32 4.84
C GLN A 19 -13.88 3.76 5.35
N THR A 20 -12.77 4.44 5.66
CA THR A 20 -12.76 5.84 6.12
C THR A 20 -13.33 6.79 5.07
N MET A 21 -13.04 6.57 3.78
CA MET A 21 -13.67 7.37 2.71
C MET A 21 -15.20 7.30 2.77
N VAL A 22 -15.76 6.10 3.01
CA VAL A 22 -17.22 5.93 3.15
C VAL A 22 -17.73 6.59 4.43
N ARG A 23 -17.00 6.42 5.54
CA ARG A 23 -17.34 7.07 6.82
C ARG A 23 -17.44 8.59 6.70
N TYR A 24 -16.62 9.23 5.85
CA TYR A 24 -16.62 10.67 5.62
C TYR A 24 -17.42 11.11 4.38
N GLY A 25 -18.31 10.25 3.86
CA GLY A 25 -19.35 10.66 2.91
C GLY A 25 -19.18 10.20 1.46
N ALA A 26 -18.14 9.44 1.13
CA ALA A 26 -18.07 8.78 -0.17
C ALA A 26 -19.06 7.60 -0.24
N SER A 27 -19.62 7.32 -1.43
CA SER A 27 -20.33 6.05 -1.61
C SER A 27 -19.35 4.88 -1.65
N PRO A 28 -19.78 3.64 -1.30
CA PRO A 28 -18.93 2.45 -1.43
C PRO A 28 -18.36 2.29 -2.85
N TYR A 29 -19.16 2.61 -3.87
CA TYR A 29 -18.72 2.63 -5.26
C TYR A 29 -17.58 3.63 -5.51
N GLN A 30 -17.70 4.87 -5.01
CA GLN A 30 -16.64 5.88 -5.14
C GLN A 30 -15.36 5.45 -4.41
N ALA A 31 -15.48 4.85 -3.23
CA ALA A 31 -14.34 4.33 -2.48
C ALA A 31 -13.62 3.20 -3.24
N LEU A 32 -14.35 2.24 -3.79
CA LEU A 32 -13.77 1.16 -4.61
C LEU A 32 -13.11 1.71 -5.89
N ARG A 33 -13.70 2.70 -6.55
CA ARG A 33 -13.08 3.36 -7.71
C ARG A 33 -11.79 4.09 -7.33
N SER A 34 -11.73 4.71 -6.16
CA SER A 34 -10.51 5.32 -5.62
C SER A 34 -9.39 4.28 -5.42
N ALA A 35 -9.75 3.06 -5.06
CA ALA A 35 -8.83 1.94 -4.85
C ALA A 35 -8.43 1.20 -6.14
N THR A 36 -9.07 1.49 -7.28
CA THR A 36 -8.87 0.77 -8.55
C THR A 36 -8.63 1.75 -9.70
N VAL A 37 -9.69 2.16 -10.41
CA VAL A 37 -9.68 3.02 -11.61
C VAL A 37 -8.87 4.30 -11.40
N THR A 38 -9.07 4.98 -10.27
CA THR A 38 -8.38 6.25 -10.00
C THR A 38 -6.87 6.07 -9.85
N GLY A 39 -6.43 4.97 -9.22
CA GLY A 39 -5.01 4.64 -9.11
C GLY A 39 -4.39 4.31 -10.46
N ALA A 40 -5.05 3.44 -11.24
CA ALA A 40 -4.59 3.11 -12.59
C ALA A 40 -4.46 4.35 -13.48
N ARG A 41 -5.44 5.25 -13.43
CA ARG A 41 -5.39 6.53 -14.16
C ARG A 41 -4.26 7.44 -13.70
N ALA A 42 -4.06 7.59 -12.39
CA ALA A 42 -2.99 8.42 -11.85
C ALA A 42 -1.59 7.93 -12.26
N LEU A 43 -1.43 6.63 -12.48
CA LEU A 43 -0.19 6.00 -12.91
C LEU A 43 -0.05 5.87 -14.44
N GLY A 44 -1.00 6.37 -15.23
CA GLY A 44 -0.99 6.20 -16.69
C GLY A 44 -1.25 4.76 -17.17
N MET A 45 -1.77 3.90 -16.29
CA MET A 45 -1.96 2.46 -16.51
C MET A 45 -3.41 2.06 -16.82
N SER A 46 -4.30 3.02 -17.12
CA SER A 46 -5.72 2.76 -17.40
C SER A 46 -5.97 1.74 -18.52
N ALA A 47 -5.04 1.63 -19.47
CA ALA A 47 -5.13 0.65 -20.56
C ALA A 47 -4.93 -0.80 -20.09
N HIS A 48 -4.26 -1.00 -18.96
CA HIS A 48 -3.85 -2.32 -18.48
C HIS A 48 -4.49 -2.72 -17.14
N LEU A 49 -4.89 -1.74 -16.30
CA LEU A 49 -5.33 -1.97 -14.92
C LEU A 49 -6.56 -1.15 -14.55
N GLY A 50 -7.16 -1.50 -13.40
CA GLY A 50 -8.18 -0.70 -12.71
C GLY A 50 -9.63 -1.06 -13.04
N THR A 51 -9.88 -1.84 -14.09
CA THR A 51 -11.20 -2.38 -14.45
C THR A 51 -11.09 -3.83 -14.91
N VAL A 52 -12.21 -4.56 -14.87
CA VAL A 52 -12.30 -5.93 -15.36
C VAL A 52 -12.83 -5.89 -16.80
N GLU A 53 -11.91 -5.88 -17.77
CA GLU A 53 -12.21 -5.77 -19.20
C GLU A 53 -11.29 -6.70 -20.00
N PRO A 54 -11.75 -7.29 -21.12
CA PRO A 54 -10.90 -8.08 -21.99
C PRO A 54 -9.67 -7.29 -22.47
N GLY A 55 -8.50 -7.95 -22.48
CA GLY A 55 -7.23 -7.35 -22.90
C GLY A 55 -6.43 -6.67 -21.78
N LYS A 56 -7.00 -6.53 -20.57
CA LYS A 56 -6.29 -6.03 -19.38
C LYS A 56 -5.57 -7.14 -18.64
N LEU A 57 -4.63 -6.75 -17.76
CA LEU A 57 -3.97 -7.69 -16.87
C LEU A 57 -4.99 -8.29 -15.91
N ALA A 58 -4.84 -9.59 -15.65
CA ALA A 58 -5.69 -10.32 -14.70
C ALA A 58 -5.21 -10.07 -13.26
N ASP A 59 -5.41 -8.83 -12.81
CA ASP A 59 -5.13 -8.36 -11.45
C ASP A 59 -6.46 -8.16 -10.70
N LEU A 60 -6.84 -9.17 -9.92
CA LEU A 60 -8.17 -9.28 -9.32
C LEU A 60 -8.06 -9.57 -7.81
N ALA A 61 -9.01 -9.04 -7.03
CA ALA A 61 -9.20 -9.42 -5.64
C ALA A 61 -10.60 -10.02 -5.49
N LEU A 62 -10.68 -11.25 -4.99
CA LEU A 62 -11.93 -11.95 -4.73
C LEU A 62 -12.25 -11.81 -3.24
N VAL A 63 -13.38 -11.18 -2.94
CA VAL A 63 -13.81 -10.89 -1.57
C VAL A 63 -15.11 -11.61 -1.25
N GLU A 64 -15.29 -11.97 0.01
CA GLU A 64 -16.55 -12.49 0.52
C GLU A 64 -17.49 -11.35 0.92
N GLY A 65 -18.77 -11.49 0.58
CA GLY A 65 -19.78 -10.45 0.80
C GLY A 65 -19.84 -9.44 -0.33
N ASN A 66 -20.61 -8.36 -0.13
CA ASN A 66 -20.84 -7.34 -1.16
C ASN A 66 -20.30 -5.97 -0.71
N PRO A 67 -19.15 -5.53 -1.23
CA PRO A 67 -18.52 -4.26 -0.84
C PRO A 67 -19.30 -3.02 -1.28
N LEU A 68 -20.30 -3.15 -2.17
CA LEU A 68 -21.20 -2.06 -2.54
C LEU A 68 -22.33 -1.86 -1.53
N LYS A 69 -22.66 -2.89 -0.75
CA LYS A 69 -23.65 -2.81 0.34
C LYS A 69 -22.99 -2.49 1.68
N ASP A 70 -21.85 -3.15 1.95
CA ASP A 70 -21.06 -2.94 3.15
C ASP A 70 -19.58 -2.88 2.76
N ILE A 71 -18.99 -1.70 2.84
CA ILE A 71 -17.60 -1.47 2.43
C ILE A 71 -16.59 -2.28 3.25
N THR A 72 -16.94 -2.75 4.45
CA THR A 72 -16.04 -3.57 5.26
C THR A 72 -15.77 -4.93 4.61
N ALA A 73 -16.69 -5.43 3.78
CA ALA A 73 -16.51 -6.65 3.00
C ALA A 73 -15.31 -6.58 2.03
N ALA A 74 -14.86 -5.37 1.65
CA ALA A 74 -13.65 -5.22 0.83
C ALA A 74 -12.37 -5.76 1.51
N ALA A 75 -12.38 -5.94 2.84
CA ALA A 75 -11.28 -6.53 3.59
C ALA A 75 -11.36 -8.07 3.70
N ALA A 76 -12.52 -8.66 3.39
CA ALA A 76 -12.75 -10.10 3.46
C ALA A 76 -12.21 -10.84 2.22
N VAL A 77 -10.94 -10.60 1.89
CA VAL A 77 -10.27 -11.19 0.71
C VAL A 77 -10.09 -12.69 0.92
N ARG A 78 -10.48 -13.48 -0.08
CA ARG A 78 -10.32 -14.95 -0.08
C ARG A 78 -9.21 -15.40 -1.02
N GLN A 79 -9.10 -14.75 -2.17
CA GLN A 79 -8.09 -15.03 -3.19
C GLN A 79 -7.71 -13.74 -3.89
N VAL A 80 -6.49 -13.71 -4.43
CA VAL A 80 -6.04 -12.66 -5.34
C VAL A 80 -5.47 -13.30 -6.59
N VAL A 81 -5.66 -12.64 -7.72
CA VAL A 81 -5.05 -13.01 -8.99
C VAL A 81 -4.09 -11.89 -9.35
N VAL A 82 -2.85 -12.23 -9.67
CA VAL A 82 -1.82 -11.27 -10.08
C VAL A 82 -1.19 -11.77 -11.36
N GLY A 83 -1.32 -11.00 -12.44
CA GLY A 83 -0.83 -11.41 -13.77
C GLY A 83 -1.43 -12.72 -14.27
N GLY A 84 -2.63 -13.09 -13.82
CA GLY A 84 -3.29 -14.35 -14.17
C GLY A 84 -2.92 -15.54 -13.27
N VAL A 85 -2.03 -15.37 -12.29
CA VAL A 85 -1.70 -16.41 -11.31
C VAL A 85 -2.58 -16.24 -10.08
N VAL A 86 -3.26 -17.32 -9.68
CA VAL A 86 -4.12 -17.35 -8.49
C VAL A 86 -3.29 -17.60 -7.24
N HIS A 87 -3.53 -16.82 -6.20
CA HIS A 87 -2.93 -16.96 -4.88
C HIS A 87 -3.99 -17.02 -3.80
N THR A 88 -3.82 -17.92 -2.84
CA THR A 88 -4.65 -17.97 -1.63
C THR A 88 -4.08 -17.10 -0.52
N VAL A 89 -4.93 -16.65 0.41
CA VAL A 89 -4.46 -15.86 1.57
C VAL A 89 -3.48 -16.66 2.42
N ASP A 90 -3.72 -17.95 2.63
CA ASP A 90 -2.85 -18.80 3.44
C ASP A 90 -1.45 -18.93 2.82
N GLU A 91 -1.36 -19.11 1.50
CA GLU A 91 -0.08 -19.12 0.76
C GLU A 91 0.67 -17.81 0.93
N LEU A 92 -0.01 -16.68 0.78
CA LEU A 92 0.60 -15.35 0.87
C LEU A 92 1.07 -15.03 2.29
N VAL A 93 0.28 -15.40 3.30
CA VAL A 93 0.63 -15.22 4.72
C VAL A 93 1.85 -16.09 5.08
N ALA A 94 1.87 -17.35 4.63
CA ALA A 94 3.02 -18.23 4.84
C ALA A 94 4.29 -17.68 4.18
N ALA A 95 4.20 -17.24 2.92
CA ALA A 95 5.31 -16.64 2.19
C ALA A 95 5.81 -15.34 2.85
N GLY A 96 4.89 -14.50 3.36
CA GLY A 96 5.21 -13.27 4.08
C GLY A 96 5.97 -13.52 5.37
N LYS A 97 5.56 -14.51 6.18
CA LYS A 97 6.30 -14.91 7.39
C LYS A 97 7.72 -15.36 7.06
N ALA A 98 7.87 -16.26 6.09
CA ALA A 98 9.19 -16.73 5.66
C ALA A 98 10.07 -15.61 5.07
N ALA A 99 9.49 -14.63 4.37
CA ALA A 99 10.22 -13.45 3.90
C ALA A 99 10.68 -12.54 5.05
N THR A 100 9.85 -12.40 6.08
CA THR A 100 10.14 -11.60 7.27
C THR A 100 11.28 -12.23 8.08
N GLU A 101 11.23 -13.56 8.28
CA GLU A 101 12.29 -14.33 8.94
C GLU A 101 13.62 -14.25 8.18
N ARG A 102 13.60 -14.38 6.85
CA ARG A 102 14.79 -14.17 6.01
C ARG A 102 15.34 -12.76 6.11
N LYS A 103 14.49 -11.73 6.12
CA LYS A 103 14.91 -10.33 6.33
C LYS A 103 15.48 -10.09 7.73
N ALA A 104 14.90 -10.69 8.76
CA ALA A 104 15.40 -10.61 10.13
C ALA A 104 16.79 -11.27 10.25
N ALA A 105 16.98 -12.41 9.60
CA ALA A 105 18.29 -13.08 9.52
C ALA A 105 19.34 -12.29 8.71
N ALA A 106 18.90 -11.43 7.78
CA ALA A 106 19.78 -10.67 6.88
C ALA A 106 20.16 -9.27 7.40
N LYS A 107 19.53 -8.74 8.46
CA LYS A 107 19.69 -7.32 8.83
C LYS A 107 20.84 -7.06 9.81
N ALA A 108 22.05 -6.83 9.26
CA ALA A 108 22.99 -5.87 9.80
C ALA A 108 22.83 -4.57 8.99
N THR A 109 22.11 -3.58 9.52
CA THR A 109 22.04 -2.25 8.89
C THR A 109 23.04 -1.35 9.62
N PRO A 110 23.91 -0.62 8.88
CA PRO A 110 24.74 0.39 9.51
C PRO A 110 23.85 1.40 10.24
N ARG A 111 24.26 1.76 11.45
CA ARG A 111 23.54 2.69 12.30
C ARG A 111 23.53 4.07 11.63
N ALA A 112 22.57 4.94 11.96
CA ALA A 112 22.51 6.29 11.37
C ALA A 112 23.81 7.10 11.54
N GLU A 113 24.63 6.72 12.53
CA GLU A 113 25.98 7.23 12.82
C GLU A 113 27.02 6.91 11.73
N ASP A 114 26.76 5.88 10.91
CA ASP A 114 27.67 5.39 9.88
C ASP A 114 27.46 6.11 8.53
N VAL A 115 26.48 7.02 8.43
CA VAL A 115 26.21 7.79 7.21
C VAL A 115 27.11 9.04 7.17
N PRO A 116 28.01 9.18 6.18
CA PRO A 116 28.86 10.35 6.06
C PRO A 116 28.01 11.63 5.94
N GLN A 117 28.19 12.55 6.89
CA GLN A 117 27.50 13.84 6.87
C GLN A 117 28.19 14.76 5.85
N GLY A 118 27.49 15.11 4.77
CA GLY A 118 27.97 16.10 3.80
C GLY A 118 27.79 17.54 4.32
N PRO A 119 28.53 18.53 3.78
CA PRO A 119 28.36 19.94 4.18
C PRO A 119 26.94 20.41 3.84
N ALA A 120 26.31 21.14 4.77
CA ALA A 120 24.99 21.73 4.57
C ALA A 120 25.02 22.64 3.34
N ARG A 121 24.32 22.25 2.28
CA ARG A 121 24.27 23.04 1.03
C ARG A 121 23.16 24.08 1.17
N GLU A 122 23.50 25.37 1.10
CA GLU A 122 22.56 26.51 1.24
C GLU A 122 21.30 26.42 0.36
N ARG A 123 21.37 25.67 -0.74
CA ARG A 123 20.27 25.46 -1.69
C ARG A 123 19.08 24.67 -1.12
N TYR A 124 19.27 23.90 -0.05
CA TYR A 124 18.24 23.04 0.52
C TYR A 124 18.07 23.38 2.01
N TRP A 125 17.14 24.29 2.29
CA TRP A 125 16.92 24.89 3.62
C TRP A 125 16.64 23.86 4.74
N TRP A 126 16.10 22.68 4.40
CA TRP A 126 15.78 21.60 5.33
C TRP A 126 16.99 20.76 5.80
N HIS A 127 18.20 21.04 5.30
CA HIS A 127 19.45 20.44 5.79
C HIS A 127 20.25 21.35 6.73
N ARG A 128 19.71 22.52 7.10
CA ARG A 128 20.34 23.41 8.08
C ARG A 128 20.30 22.80 9.46
N GLU A 129 21.31 23.08 10.28
CA GLU A 129 21.38 22.57 11.65
C GLU A 129 20.17 22.95 12.49
N GLU A 130 19.62 24.15 12.27
CA GLU A 130 18.42 24.65 12.95
C GLU A 130 17.15 23.80 12.68
N HIS A 131 17.15 22.99 11.61
CA HIS A 131 16.04 22.11 11.21
C HIS A 131 16.39 20.61 11.36
N LYS A 132 17.57 20.26 11.90
CA LYS A 132 17.85 18.86 12.28
C LYS A 132 16.83 18.47 13.34
N PRO A 133 15.99 17.44 13.13
CA PRO A 133 15.07 17.00 14.16
C PRO A 133 15.92 16.62 15.37
N GLY A 134 15.68 17.30 16.49
CA GLY A 134 16.14 16.80 17.79
C GLY A 134 15.64 15.37 18.00
N PRO A 135 16.22 14.60 18.93
CA PRO A 135 15.74 13.24 19.18
C PRO A 135 14.23 13.28 19.43
N CYS A 136 13.47 12.79 18.45
CA CYS A 136 12.08 12.42 18.68
C CYS A 136 12.10 11.30 19.71
N CYS A 137 11.29 11.48 20.77
CA CYS A 137 10.96 10.54 21.83
C CYS A 137 11.55 9.13 21.73
#